data_AF-A0A7X9KHN9-F1
#
_entry.id   AF-A0A7X9KHN9-F1
#
_cell.length_a   1.000
_cell.length_b   1.000
_cell.length_c   1.000
_cell.angle_alpha   90.00
_cell.angle_beta   90.00
_cell.angle_gamma   90.00
#
_symmetry.space_group_name_H-M   'P 1'
#
loop_
_entity.id
_entity.type
_entity.pdbx_description
1 polymer ?
#
loop_
_entity_poly.entity_id
_entity_poly.type
_entity_poly.pdbx_seq_one_letter_code
_entity_poly.pdbx_strand_id
1 'polypeptide(L)'
;MTFSAGDRIRYECIGDDGLPLVRYGFIGGVAGSAGPVVVMLDGELGGDVVNLAQVQHVTITTVELLLHGTDLVDEPELRRGLVSLWHAEADTAGLDVDSLHSIGDGECDAPGGWCLAELIAGGAHYVLRAVQLPHEPEMVRVRAEVHSQGPA
;
A
#
# COMPACT_ATOMS: atom_id res chain seq x y z
N MET A 1 -2.59 -17.81 -2.00
CA MET A 1 -2.32 -17.70 -0.55
C MET A 1 -3.64 -17.93 0.17
N THR A 2 -3.61 -18.53 1.35
CA THR A 2 -4.81 -18.86 2.12
C THR A 2 -4.80 -18.00 3.37
N PHE A 3 -5.91 -17.30 3.64
CA PHE A 3 -6.06 -16.51 4.86
C PHE A 3 -6.34 -17.40 6.07
N SER A 4 -5.89 -16.93 7.22
CA SER A 4 -6.10 -17.50 8.55
C SER A 4 -6.66 -16.44 9.49
N ALA A 5 -7.41 -16.87 10.51
CA ALA A 5 -7.90 -15.94 11.52
C ALA A 5 -6.74 -15.23 12.22
N GLY A 6 -6.85 -13.91 12.38
CA GLY A 6 -5.81 -13.04 12.93
C GLY A 6 -4.88 -12.44 11.88
N ASP A 7 -4.93 -12.86 10.61
CA ASP A 7 -4.12 -12.24 9.57
C ASP A 7 -4.53 -10.77 9.38
N ARG A 8 -3.53 -9.88 9.34
CA ARG A 8 -3.71 -8.46 9.03
C ARG A 8 -4.06 -8.29 7.55
N ILE A 9 -5.13 -7.56 7.27
CA ILE A 9 -5.65 -7.41 5.92
C ILE A 9 -5.91 -5.97 5.52
N ARG A 10 -5.81 -5.75 4.21
CA ARG A 10 -6.23 -4.58 3.47
C ARG A 10 -7.50 -4.98 2.70
N TYR A 11 -8.57 -4.24 2.88
CA TYR A 11 -9.87 -4.46 2.24
C TYR A 11 -10.19 -3.26 1.36
N GLU A 12 -10.34 -3.53 0.06
CA GLU A 12 -10.76 -2.51 -0.92
C GLU A 12 -12.28 -2.58 -1.10
N CYS A 13 -12.95 -1.46 -0.81
CA CYS A 13 -14.40 -1.33 -0.94
C CYS A 13 -14.81 0.02 -1.53
N ILE A 14 -16.12 0.22 -1.69
CA ILE A 14 -16.68 1.53 -2.03
C ILE A 14 -17.24 2.12 -0.73
N GLY A 15 -16.85 3.35 -0.42
CA GLY A 15 -17.36 4.11 0.70
C GLY A 15 -18.81 4.53 0.51
N ASP A 16 -19.43 5.05 1.57
CA ASP A 16 -20.82 5.53 1.54
C ASP A 16 -21.03 6.73 0.60
N ASP A 17 -19.94 7.42 0.26
CA ASP A 17 -19.88 8.50 -0.73
C ASP A 17 -19.80 8.00 -2.19
N GLY A 18 -19.70 6.68 -2.39
CA GLY A 18 -19.56 6.07 -3.71
C GLY A 18 -18.13 6.07 -4.25
N LEU A 19 -17.13 6.46 -3.45
CA LEU A 19 -15.72 6.50 -3.86
C LEU A 19 -14.96 5.25 -3.38
N PRO A 20 -13.91 4.80 -4.10
CA PRO A 20 -13.04 3.73 -3.63
C PRO A 20 -12.41 4.08 -2.28
N LEU A 21 -12.44 3.14 -1.35
CA LEU A 21 -11.92 3.25 0.00
C LEU A 21 -11.10 2.01 0.35
N VAL A 22 -9.97 2.24 1.01
CA VAL A 22 -9.16 1.18 1.61
C VAL A 22 -9.43 1.16 3.11
N ARG A 23 -9.68 -0.03 3.66
CA ARG A 23 -9.84 -0.25 5.10
C ARG A 23 -8.87 -1.33 5.58
N TYR A 24 -8.42 -1.20 6.82
CA TYR A 24 -7.57 -2.19 7.47
C TYR A 24 -8.31 -2.94 8.56
N GLY A 25 -7.83 -4.13 8.86
CA GLY A 25 -8.45 -5.00 9.85
C GLY A 25 -7.78 -6.35 9.94
N PHE A 26 -8.51 -7.33 10.47
CA PHE A 26 -8.05 -8.71 10.62
C PHE A 26 -9.08 -9.68 10.09
N ILE A 27 -8.64 -10.85 9.63
CA ILE A 27 -9.55 -11.96 9.37
C ILE A 27 -10.11 -12.48 10.70
N GLY A 28 -11.43 -12.43 10.87
CA GLY A 28 -12.15 -13.05 11.98
C GLY A 28 -12.45 -14.53 11.74
N GLY A 29 -12.61 -14.95 10.47
CA GLY A 29 -12.87 -16.34 10.11
C GLY A 29 -12.98 -16.56 8.61
N VAL A 30 -12.81 -17.81 8.17
CA VAL A 30 -12.82 -18.18 6.74
C VAL A 30 -13.88 -19.25 6.50
N ALA A 31 -14.81 -19.00 5.57
CA ALA A 31 -15.83 -19.98 5.18
C ALA A 31 -15.28 -20.94 4.10
N GLY A 32 -14.49 -21.94 4.50
CA GLY A 32 -13.91 -22.91 3.56
C GLY A 32 -12.84 -22.33 2.64
N SER A 33 -12.33 -23.10 1.67
CA SER A 33 -11.10 -22.74 0.93
C SER A 33 -11.25 -21.58 -0.08
N ALA A 34 -12.48 -21.20 -0.43
CA ALA A 34 -12.76 -20.15 -1.43
C ALA A 34 -14.04 -19.36 -1.12
N GLY A 35 -14.61 -19.54 0.08
CA GLY A 35 -15.82 -18.83 0.47
C GLY A 35 -15.49 -17.41 0.97
N PRO A 36 -16.54 -16.64 1.29
CA PRO A 36 -16.37 -15.32 1.88
C PRO A 36 -15.62 -15.42 3.21
N VAL A 37 -14.99 -14.31 3.59
CA VAL A 37 -14.27 -14.18 4.86
C VAL A 37 -15.01 -13.21 5.76
N VAL A 38 -14.99 -13.51 7.05
CA VAL A 38 -15.39 -12.55 8.07
C VAL A 38 -14.18 -11.68 8.37
N VAL A 39 -14.31 -10.37 8.23
CA VAL A 39 -13.28 -9.38 8.58
C VAL A 39 -13.73 -8.57 9.79
N MET A 40 -12.80 -8.26 10.67
CA MET A 40 -12.98 -7.30 11.76
C MET A 40 -12.16 -6.06 11.43
N LEU A 41 -12.83 -4.99 11.04
CA LEU A 41 -12.19 -3.75 10.57
C LEU A 41 -11.77 -2.88 11.76
N ASP A 42 -10.68 -2.14 11.60
CA ASP A 42 -10.20 -1.27 12.67
C ASP A 42 -11.19 -0.17 13.00
N GLY A 43 -11.35 0.12 14.28
CA GLY A 43 -12.29 1.12 14.78
C GLY A 43 -13.76 0.67 14.77
N GLU A 44 -14.06 -0.50 14.21
CA GLU A 44 -15.42 -1.05 14.18
C GLU A 44 -15.65 -2.08 15.28
N LEU A 45 -16.89 -2.14 15.78
CA LEU A 45 -17.29 -3.13 16.80
C LEU A 45 -17.84 -4.43 16.18
N GLY A 46 -18.12 -4.43 14.88
CA GLY A 46 -18.75 -5.53 14.14
C GLY A 46 -17.80 -6.23 13.17
N GLY A 47 -18.17 -7.45 12.78
CA GLY A 47 -17.50 -8.17 11.70
C GLY A 47 -18.33 -8.16 10.42
N ASP A 48 -17.69 -7.92 9.28
CA ASP A 48 -18.31 -7.92 7.96
C ASP A 48 -17.99 -9.19 7.19
N VAL A 49 -18.94 -9.67 6.40
CA VAL A 49 -18.71 -10.81 5.49
C VAL A 49 -18.40 -10.28 4.10
N VAL A 50 -17.16 -10.45 3.65
CA VAL A 50 -16.67 -9.88 2.40
C VAL A 50 -16.17 -10.95 1.43
N ASN A 51 -16.12 -10.62 0.14
CA ASN A 51 -15.56 -11.52 -0.86
C ASN A 51 -14.04 -11.59 -0.68
N LEU A 52 -13.49 -12.80 -0.65
CA LEU A 52 -12.05 -13.07 -0.60
C LEU A 52 -11.24 -12.26 -1.62
N ALA A 53 -11.81 -12.02 -2.80
CA ALA A 53 -11.15 -11.28 -3.89
C ALA A 53 -10.92 -9.79 -3.58
N GLN A 54 -11.61 -9.22 -2.61
CA GLN A 54 -11.48 -7.81 -2.20
C GLN A 54 -10.46 -7.62 -1.07
N VAL A 55 -9.88 -8.72 -0.58
CA VAL A 55 -9.03 -8.74 0.59
C VAL A 55 -7.63 -9.16 0.19
N GLN A 56 -6.63 -8.45 0.70
CA GLN A 56 -5.22 -8.74 0.50
C GLN A 56 -4.51 -8.77 1.86
N HIS A 57 -3.48 -9.60 2.00
CA HIS A 57 -2.61 -9.53 3.18
C HIS A 57 -1.92 -8.16 3.23
N VAL A 58 -1.79 -7.61 4.43
CA VAL A 58 -0.94 -6.43 4.64
C VAL A 58 0.51 -6.88 4.70
N THR A 59 1.30 -6.32 3.78
CA THR A 59 2.74 -6.48 3.66
C THR A 59 3.30 -5.14 3.21
N ILE A 60 4.61 -4.94 3.39
CA ILE A 60 5.32 -3.76 2.89
C ILE A 60 5.01 -3.49 1.42
N THR A 61 4.90 -4.54 0.60
CA THR A 61 4.69 -4.44 -0.85
C THR A 61 3.22 -4.40 -1.28
N THR A 62 2.26 -4.49 -0.36
CA THR A 62 0.81 -4.42 -0.68
C THR A 62 0.14 -3.16 -0.17
N VAL A 63 0.79 -2.42 0.73
CA VAL A 63 0.33 -1.08 1.11
C VAL A 63 0.74 -0.09 0.04
N GLU A 64 -0.26 0.53 -0.58
CA GLU A 64 -0.09 1.49 -1.66
C GLU A 64 -1.03 2.68 -1.49
N LEU A 65 -0.58 3.84 -1.95
CA LEU A 65 -1.41 5.01 -2.17
C LEU A 65 -1.72 5.11 -3.66
N LEU A 66 -2.98 5.39 -3.98
CA LEU A 66 -3.41 5.72 -5.33
C LEU A 66 -4.00 7.12 -5.31
N LEU A 67 -3.26 8.07 -5.88
CA LEU A 67 -3.54 9.50 -5.77
C LEU A 67 -3.78 10.10 -7.15
N HIS A 68 -4.73 11.04 -7.25
CA HIS A 68 -4.98 11.81 -8.47
C HIS A 68 -4.09 13.06 -8.49
N GLY A 69 -3.45 13.34 -9.64
CA GLY A 69 -2.59 14.51 -9.85
C GLY A 69 -1.23 14.13 -10.43
N THR A 70 -0.93 14.60 -11.65
CA THR A 70 0.38 14.37 -12.29
C THR A 70 1.49 15.24 -11.70
N ASP A 71 1.11 16.40 -11.16
CA ASP A 71 1.97 17.30 -10.39
C ASP A 71 2.67 16.58 -9.22
N LEU A 72 2.04 15.57 -8.63
CA LEU A 72 2.63 14.75 -7.57
C LEU A 72 3.98 14.12 -7.95
N VAL A 73 4.20 13.80 -9.23
CA VAL A 73 5.47 13.27 -9.73
C VAL A 73 6.31 14.31 -10.48
N ASP A 74 5.70 15.38 -10.99
CA ASP A 74 6.41 16.43 -11.73
C ASP A 74 7.05 17.48 -10.80
N GLU A 75 6.42 17.77 -9.67
CA GLU A 75 6.87 18.76 -8.70
C GLU A 75 7.74 18.13 -7.60
N PRO A 76 9.02 18.54 -7.45
CA PRO A 76 9.92 17.94 -6.47
C PRO A 76 9.42 18.05 -5.01
N GLU A 77 8.78 19.16 -4.66
CA GLU A 77 8.27 19.39 -3.30
C GLU A 77 7.11 18.44 -2.97
N LEU A 78 6.22 18.17 -3.93
CA LEU A 78 5.12 17.24 -3.77
C LEU A 78 5.62 15.79 -3.66
N ARG A 79 6.62 15.40 -4.46
CA ARG A 79 7.26 14.08 -4.37
C ARG A 79 7.81 13.78 -2.98
N ARG A 80 8.42 14.77 -2.31
CA ARG A 80 8.90 14.61 -0.92
C ARG A 80 7.75 14.30 0.04
N GLY A 81 6.60 14.94 -0.16
CA GLY A 81 5.40 14.73 0.65
C GLY A 81 4.85 13.30 0.55
N LEU A 82 4.98 12.66 -0.61
CA LEU A 82 4.50 11.28 -0.85
C LEU A 82 5.15 10.26 0.09
N VAL A 83 6.41 10.46 0.48
CA VAL A 83 7.11 9.57 1.41
C VAL A 83 6.42 9.59 2.78
N SER A 84 6.11 10.78 3.30
CA SER A 84 5.43 10.95 4.57
C SER A 84 4.01 10.39 4.54
N LEU A 85 3.28 10.60 3.43
CA LEU A 85 1.93 10.06 3.26
C LEU A 85 1.95 8.53 3.27
N TRP A 86 2.86 7.91 2.51
CA TRP A 86 2.93 6.44 2.48
C TRP A 86 3.35 5.87 3.83
N HIS A 87 4.27 6.52 4.54
CA HIS A 87 4.66 6.08 5.88
C HIS A 87 3.49 6.14 6.88
N ALA A 88 2.67 7.20 6.83
CA ALA A 88 1.47 7.29 7.64
C ALA A 88 0.42 6.19 7.30
N GLU A 89 0.29 5.85 6.02
CA GLU A 89 -0.56 4.75 5.58
C GLU A 89 -0.03 3.40 6.08
N ALA A 90 1.28 3.18 6.01
CA ALA A 90 1.92 1.96 6.53
C ALA A 90 1.73 1.81 8.04
N ASP A 91 1.86 2.89 8.81
CA ASP A 91 1.59 2.93 10.25
C ASP A 91 0.11 2.59 10.55
N THR A 92 -0.81 3.19 9.80
CA THR A 92 -2.26 2.89 9.90
C THR A 92 -2.55 1.42 9.56
N ALA A 93 -1.84 0.85 8.57
CA ALA A 93 -1.93 -0.55 8.20
C ALA A 93 -1.33 -1.49 9.28
N GLY A 94 -0.62 -0.95 10.29
CA GLY A 94 0.04 -1.71 11.33
C GLY A 94 1.34 -2.38 10.88
N LEU A 95 2.00 -1.82 9.86
CA LEU A 95 3.32 -2.27 9.41
C LEU A 95 4.41 -1.67 10.30
N ASP A 96 5.40 -2.49 10.65
CA ASP A 96 6.60 -2.04 11.35
C ASP A 96 7.71 -1.76 10.32
N VAL A 97 8.09 -0.48 10.20
CA VAL A 97 9.15 -0.03 9.30
C VAL A 97 10.38 0.29 10.15
N ASP A 98 11.39 -0.56 10.06
CA ASP A 98 12.62 -0.47 10.88
C ASP A 98 13.37 0.85 10.62
N SER A 99 13.42 1.27 9.34
CA SER A 99 14.02 2.53 8.93
C SER A 99 13.50 2.99 7.58
N LEU A 100 13.46 4.31 7.37
CA LEU A 100 13.04 4.96 6.14
C LEU A 100 13.99 6.13 5.84
N HIS A 101 14.61 6.13 4.68
CA HIS A 101 15.57 7.15 4.23
C HIS A 101 15.15 7.76 2.91
N SER A 102 14.74 9.03 2.93
CA SER A 102 14.29 9.75 1.73
C SER A 102 15.45 10.06 0.78
N ILE A 103 15.23 9.85 -0.51
CA ILE A 103 16.18 10.14 -1.60
C ILE A 103 15.95 11.57 -2.09
N GLY A 104 16.18 12.58 -1.25
CA GLY A 104 16.03 13.99 -1.64
C GLY A 104 14.69 14.30 -2.35
N ASP A 105 14.77 14.75 -3.61
CA ASP A 105 13.64 15.03 -4.50
C ASP A 105 13.08 13.81 -5.23
N GLY A 106 13.61 12.62 -4.95
CA GLY A 106 13.42 11.40 -5.72
C GLY A 106 14.39 11.28 -6.90
N GLU A 107 14.75 10.04 -7.24
CA GLU A 107 15.56 9.70 -8.41
C GLU A 107 14.67 9.11 -9.51
N CYS A 108 14.74 9.66 -10.72
CA CYS A 108 14.00 9.12 -11.87
C CYS A 108 14.71 7.89 -12.42
N ASP A 109 14.08 6.71 -12.29
CA ASP A 109 14.63 5.44 -12.76
C ASP A 109 14.01 4.94 -14.07
N ALA A 110 12.83 5.46 -14.42
CA ALA A 110 12.09 5.16 -15.64
C ALA A 110 11.15 6.32 -16.00
N PRO A 111 10.68 6.43 -17.26
CA PRO A 111 9.66 7.42 -17.62
C PRO A 111 8.40 7.30 -16.73
N GLY A 112 8.08 8.36 -16.00
CA GLY A 112 6.95 8.39 -15.05
C GLY A 112 7.18 7.62 -13.75
N GLY A 113 8.41 7.14 -13.49
CA GLY A 113 8.80 6.38 -12.30
C GLY A 113 9.89 7.09 -11.49
N TRP A 114 9.69 7.17 -10.17
CA TRP A 114 10.59 7.84 -9.25
C TRP A 114 10.83 7.00 -8.00
N CYS A 115 12.10 6.74 -7.67
CA CYS A 115 12.54 6.21 -6.39
C CYS A 115 12.52 7.34 -5.36
N LEU A 116 11.68 7.23 -4.34
CA LEU A 116 11.45 8.28 -3.35
C LEU A 116 12.23 8.07 -2.06
N ALA A 117 12.37 6.82 -1.62
CA ALA A 117 13.03 6.46 -0.37
C ALA A 117 13.52 5.02 -0.40
N GLU A 118 14.55 4.72 0.39
CA GLU A 118 14.94 3.36 0.75
C GLU A 118 14.37 3.04 2.14
N LEU A 119 13.92 1.81 2.36
CA LEU A 119 13.41 1.38 3.66
C LEU A 119 13.79 -0.05 3.99
N ILE A 120 13.85 -0.33 5.29
CA ILE A 120 14.08 -1.66 5.85
C ILE A 120 12.86 -2.05 6.67
N ALA A 121 12.40 -3.28 6.51
CA ALA A 121 11.33 -3.86 7.32
C ALA A 121 11.51 -5.37 7.44
N GLY A 122 11.50 -5.87 8.68
CA GLY A 122 11.72 -7.30 8.96
C GLY A 122 13.08 -7.79 8.46
N GLY A 123 14.09 -6.91 8.42
CA GLY A 123 15.43 -7.22 7.92
C GLY A 123 15.58 -7.31 6.40
N ALA A 124 14.53 -7.00 5.62
CA ALA A 124 14.59 -6.93 4.16
C ALA A 124 14.63 -5.47 3.68
N HIS A 125 15.28 -5.25 2.53
CA HIS A 125 15.43 -3.93 1.90
C HIS A 125 14.39 -3.73 0.80
N TYR A 126 13.80 -2.54 0.79
CA TYR A 126 12.80 -2.11 -0.18
C TYR A 126 13.10 -0.70 -0.68
N VAL A 127 12.53 -0.36 -1.85
CA VAL A 127 12.52 1.00 -2.38
C VAL A 127 11.07 1.45 -2.49
N LEU A 128 10.76 2.61 -1.92
CA LEU A 128 9.49 3.28 -2.11
C LEU A 128 9.49 3.98 -3.46
N ARG A 129 8.57 3.61 -4.35
CA ARG A 129 8.48 4.18 -5.70
C ARG A 129 7.14 4.86 -5.92
N ALA A 130 7.17 6.01 -6.59
CA ALA A 130 6.02 6.64 -7.21
C ALA A 130 6.03 6.35 -8.70
N VAL A 131 4.89 5.89 -9.24
CA VAL A 131 4.74 5.57 -10.65
C VAL A 131 3.43 6.14 -11.17
N GLN A 132 3.51 6.96 -12.20
CA GLN A 132 2.35 7.38 -12.99
C GLN A 132 1.80 6.18 -13.76
N LEU A 133 0.50 5.88 -13.61
CA LEU A 133 -0.07 4.67 -14.20
C LEU A 133 -0.17 4.79 -15.73
N PRO A 134 0.34 3.81 -16.52
CA PRO A 134 0.31 3.88 -17.98
C PRO A 134 -1.09 3.93 -18.60
N HIS A 135 -2.07 3.31 -17.92
CA HIS A 135 -3.46 3.23 -18.40
C HIS A 135 -4.36 4.32 -17.80
N GLU A 136 -3.88 5.04 -16.79
CA GLU A 136 -4.59 6.09 -16.07
C GLU A 136 -3.59 7.19 -15.70
N PRO A 137 -3.15 8.01 -16.68
CA PRO A 137 -2.00 8.90 -16.48
C PRO A 137 -2.27 9.99 -15.44
N GLU A 138 -3.52 10.26 -15.09
CA GLU A 138 -3.86 11.20 -14.00
C GLU A 138 -3.64 10.60 -12.60
N MET A 139 -3.36 9.30 -12.51
CA MET A 139 -3.17 8.58 -11.25
C MET A 139 -1.69 8.26 -11.01
N VAL A 140 -1.24 8.53 -9.80
CA VAL A 140 0.07 8.19 -9.28
C VAL A 140 -0.09 7.12 -8.22
N ARG A 141 0.61 6.00 -8.40
CA ARG A 141 0.72 4.94 -7.41
C ARG A 141 2.01 5.08 -6.63
N VAL A 142 1.92 5.08 -5.29
CA VAL A 142 3.08 5.08 -4.39
C VAL A 142 3.10 3.78 -3.59
N ARG A 143 4.16 2.99 -3.74
CA ARG A 143 4.27 1.65 -3.10
C ARG A 143 5.72 1.24 -2.91
N ALA A 144 5.99 0.47 -1.85
CA ALA A 144 7.28 -0.18 -1.71
C ALA A 144 7.43 -1.40 -2.64
N GLU A 145 8.62 -1.55 -3.20
CA GLU A 145 9.00 -2.68 -4.05
C GLU A 145 10.28 -3.31 -3.49
N VAL A 146 10.45 -4.62 -3.66
CA VAL A 146 11.67 -5.30 -3.20
C VAL A 146 12.87 -4.68 -3.91
N HIS A 147 13.89 -4.26 -3.15
CA HIS A 147 15.12 -3.73 -3.71
C HIS A 147 15.86 -4.89 -4.38
N SER A 148 15.62 -5.09 -5.67
CA SER A 148 16.39 -6.02 -6.48
C SER A 148 17.67 -5.31 -6.91
N GLN A 149 18.77 -5.54 -6.21
CA GLN A 149 20.07 -5.18 -6.75
C GLN A 149 20.24 -6.00 -8.05
N GLY A 150 20.22 -5.32 -9.20
CA GLY A 150 20.69 -5.92 -10.45
C GLY A 150 22.13 -6.40 -10.25
N PRO A 151 22.57 -7.48 -10.92
CA PRO A 151 23.92 -7.97 -10.77
C PRO A 151 24.91 -6.86 -11.16
N ALA A 152 25.88 -6.62 -10.28
CA ALA A 152 27.00 -5.71 -10.49
C ALA A 152 27.86 -6.11 -11.69
#